data_AF-A0A957AAS9-F1
#
_entry.id   AF-A0A957AAS9-F1
#
_cell.length_a   1.000
_cell.length_b   1.000
_cell.length_c   1.000
_cell.angle_alpha   90.00
_cell.angle_beta   90.00
_cell.angle_gamma   90.00
#
_symmetry.space_group_name_H-M   'P 1'
#
loop_
_entity.id
_entity.type
_entity.pdbx_description
1 polymer ?
#
loop_
_entity_poly.entity_id
_entity_poly.type
_entity_poly.pdbx_seq_one_letter_code
_entity_poly.pdbx_strand_id
1 'polypeptide(L)' 'MPYPLIEPYEHGWLDVGDGNSIYWEQCGNPDGRPAVVLHGGPGSGCSKGMRRLFDPAAYRLVL' A
#
# COMPACT_ATOMS: atom_id res chain seq x y z
N MET A 1 15.86 10.07 5.13
CA MET A 1 15.66 9.97 3.67
C MET A 1 14.63 8.87 3.45
N PRO A 2 13.60 9.07 2.60
CA PRO A 2 12.66 7.99 2.29
C PRO A 2 13.37 6.82 1.60
N TYR A 3 12.95 5.58 1.86
CA TYR A 3 13.52 4.38 1.23
C TYR A 3 13.43 4.46 -0.32
N PRO A 4 14.20 3.66 -1.09
CA PRO A 4 14.07 3.64 -2.55
C PRO A 4 12.62 3.40 -2.99
N LEU A 5 12.24 3.95 -4.15
CA LEU A 5 10.93 3.65 -4.72
C LEU A 5 10.88 2.17 -5.10
N ILE A 6 9.75 1.54 -4.79
CA ILE A 6 9.45 0.16 -5.15
C ILE A 6 8.11 0.11 -5.88
N GLU A 7 7.93 -0.93 -6.70
CA GLU A 7 6.66 -1.23 -7.34
C GLU A 7 5.89 -2.29 -6.54
N PRO A 8 4.55 -2.30 -6.61
CA PRO A 8 3.77 -3.32 -5.98
C PRO A 8 4.01 -4.66 -6.66
N TYR A 9 4.12 -5.73 -5.86
CA TYR A 9 4.20 -7.09 -6.38
C TYR A 9 2.80 -7.69 -6.60
N GLU A 10 1.77 -7.11 -5.98
CA GLU A 10 0.37 -7.50 -6.14
C GLU A 10 -0.52 -6.27 -6.00
N HIS A 11 -1.59 -6.17 -6.78
CA HIS A 11 -2.56 -5.07 -6.71
C HIS A 11 -3.89 -5.50 -7.32
N GLY A 12 -4.96 -4.80 -6.99
CA GLY A 12 -6.26 -5.09 -7.54
C GLY A 12 -7.36 -4.14 -7.06
N TRP A 13 -8.58 -4.50 -7.41
CA TRP A 13 -9.79 -3.86 -6.92
C TRP A 13 -10.53 -4.86 -6.02
N LEU A 14 -10.87 -4.44 -4.82
CA LEU A 14 -11.68 -5.19 -3.87
C LEU A 14 -13.12 -4.70 -3.97
N ASP A 15 -14.04 -5.56 -4.40
CA ASP A 15 -15.48 -5.33 -4.27
C ASP A 15 -15.86 -5.39 -2.78
N VAL A 16 -16.49 -4.33 -2.28
CA VAL A 16 -16.92 -4.23 -0.87
C VAL A 16 -18.40 -4.55 -0.65
N GLY A 17 -19.12 -4.96 -1.71
CA GLY A 17 -20.47 -5.55 -1.61
C GLY A 17 -21.63 -4.57 -1.66
N ASP A 18 -21.38 -3.27 -1.83
CA ASP A 18 -22.39 -2.21 -1.89
C ASP A 18 -22.35 -1.39 -3.19
N GLY A 19 -21.68 -1.93 -4.22
CA GLY A 19 -21.48 -1.27 -5.51
C GLY A 19 -20.23 -0.40 -5.58
N ASN A 20 -19.45 -0.28 -4.49
CA ASN A 20 -18.14 0.34 -4.51
C ASN A 20 -17.02 -0.69 -4.68
N SER A 21 -15.86 -0.23 -5.18
CA SER A 21 -14.64 -1.03 -5.21
C SER A 21 -13.45 -0.19 -4.73
N ILE A 22 -12.59 -0.80 -3.91
CA ILE A 22 -11.40 -0.16 -3.33
C ILE A 22 -10.16 -0.68 -4.08
N TYR A 23 -9.40 0.23 -4.68
CA TYR A 23 -8.07 -0.13 -5.17
C TYR A 23 -7.16 -0.42 -3.98
N TRP A 24 -6.37 -1.48 -4.08
CA TRP A 24 -5.33 -1.81 -3.11
C TRP A 24 -4.05 -2.27 -3.81
N GLU A 25 -2.92 -2.12 -3.14
CA GLU A 25 -1.65 -2.67 -3.58
C GLU A 25 -0.79 -3.19 -2.43
N GLN A 26 0.02 -4.21 -2.71
CA GLN A 26 1.00 -4.77 -1.79
C GLN A 26 2.43 -4.48 -2.25
N CYS A 27 3.23 -3.93 -1.34
CA CYS A 27 4.61 -3.51 -1.58
C CYS A 27 5.56 -4.09 -0.52
N GLY A 28 6.86 -4.18 -0.85
CA GLY A 28 7.91 -4.60 0.09
C GLY A 28 8.13 -6.11 0.11
N ASN A 29 8.41 -6.66 1.28
CA ASN A 29 8.69 -8.07 1.49
C ASN A 29 7.38 -8.84 1.77
N PRO A 30 6.93 -9.79 0.92
CA PRO A 30 5.73 -10.58 1.16
C PRO A 30 5.71 -11.34 2.50
N ASP A 31 6.89 -11.70 3.01
CA ASP A 31 7.10 -12.39 4.29
C ASP A 31 7.44 -11.42 5.44
N GLY A 32 7.42 -10.11 5.17
CA GLY A 32 7.71 -9.06 6.14
C GLY A 32 6.57 -8.84 7.14
N ARG A 33 6.84 -7.99 8.14
CA ARG A 33 5.82 -7.58 9.10
C ARG A 33 4.67 -6.85 8.36
N PRO A 34 3.40 -7.23 8.56
CA PRO A 34 2.29 -6.59 7.88
C PRO A 34 2.05 -5.17 8.42
N ALA A 35 1.80 -4.22 7.52
CA ALA A 35 1.37 -2.87 7.87
C ALA A 35 0.37 -2.33 6.83
N VAL A 36 -0.69 -1.67 7.32
CA VAL A 36 -1.68 -0.97 6.48
C VAL A 36 -1.38 0.51 6.50
N VAL A 37 -1.34 1.14 5.32
CA VAL A 37 -1.16 2.58 5.17
C VAL A 37 -2.53 3.23 4.95
N LEU A 38 -2.86 4.21 5.78
CA LEU A 38 -4.07 5.01 5.64
C LEU A 38 -3.70 6.41 5.16
N HIS A 39 -4.22 6.82 4.00
CA HIS A 39 -3.96 8.15 3.47
C HIS A 39 -4.66 9.25 4.30
N GLY A 40 -4.16 10.49 4.18
CA GLY A 40 -4.74 11.66 4.85
C GLY A 40 -5.95 12.24 4.11
N GLY A 41 -6.63 13.20 4.75
CA GLY A 41 -7.91 13.77 4.28
C GLY A 41 -8.98 12.69 4.04
N PRO A 42 -10.16 13.05 3.55
CA PRO A 42 -11.01 12.13 2.82
C PRO A 42 -10.75 12.25 1.30
N GLY A 43 -10.73 11.12 0.59
CA GLY A 43 -10.70 11.09 -0.87
C GLY A 43 -9.36 11.42 -1.57
N SER A 44 -8.25 11.55 -0.83
CA SER A 44 -6.95 11.89 -1.44
C SER A 44 -6.23 10.69 -2.08
N GLY A 45 -6.49 9.47 -1.59
CA GLY A 45 -5.85 8.24 -2.07
C GLY A 45 -4.39 8.08 -1.62
N CYS A 46 -3.86 6.88 -1.85
CA CYS A 46 -2.46 6.57 -1.57
C CYS A 46 -1.57 7.05 -2.73
N SER A 47 -0.50 7.80 -2.42
CA SER A 47 0.48 8.21 -3.42
C SER A 47 1.63 7.21 -3.50
N LYS A 48 2.31 7.13 -4.66
CA LYS A 48 3.52 6.30 -4.83
C LYS A 48 4.62 6.58 -3.78
N GLY A 49 4.66 7.80 -3.25
CA GLY A 49 5.60 8.18 -2.18
C GLY A 49 5.38 7.43 -0.87
N MET A 50 4.15 6.97 -0.60
CA MET A 50 3.80 6.26 0.64
C MET A 50 4.42 4.86 0.71
N ARG A 51 4.78 4.25 -0.42
CA ARG A 51 5.52 2.98 -0.49
C ARG A 51 6.90 3.05 0.19
N ARG A 52 7.40 4.26 0.45
CA ARG A 52 8.75 4.56 0.94
C ARG A 52 8.79 4.87 2.44
N LEU A 53 7.66 4.76 3.14
CA LEU A 53 7.51 5.08 4.56
C LEU A 53 8.11 4.02 5.49
N PHE A 54 8.23 2.78 5.00
CA PHE A 54 8.74 1.64 5.76
C PHE A 54 9.90 0.98 5.03
N ASP A 55 10.74 0.28 5.79
CA ASP A 55 11.81 -0.54 5.21
C ASP A 55 11.21 -1.66 4.34
N PRO A 56 11.44 -1.66 3.02
CA PRO A 56 10.84 -2.62 2.11
C PRO A 56 11.37 -4.04 2.32
N ALA A 57 12.53 -4.22 2.98
CA ALA A 57 13.03 -5.55 3.31
C ALA A 57 12.36 -6.15 4.55
N ALA A 58 11.84 -5.30 5.45
CA ALA A 58 11.28 -5.71 6.74
C ALA A 58 9.75 -5.76 6.78
N TYR A 59 9.06 -5.11 5.84
CA TYR A 59 7.61 -4.93 5.87
C TYR A 59 6.91 -5.41 4.61
N ARG A 60 5.73 -6.02 4.83
CA ARG A 60 4.67 -6.21 3.84
C ARG A 60 3.68 -5.06 3.98
N LEU A 61 3.71 -4.12 3.05
CA LEU A 61 2.82 -2.96 3.05
C LEU A 61 1.56 -3.25 2.26
N VAL A 62 0.41 -2.87 2.79
CA VAL A 62 -0.87 -2.79 2.09
C VAL A 62 -1.26 -1.31 2.03
N LEU A 63 -1.41 -0.77 0.82
CA LEU A 63 -1.84 0.61 0.56
C LEU A 63 -3.17 0.63 -0.19
#